data_AF-A0A8C6S657-F1
#
_entry.id   AF-A0A8C6S657-F1
#
_cell.length_a   1.000
_cell.length_b   1.000
_cell.length_c   1.000
_cell.angle_alpha   90.00
_cell.angle_beta   90.00
_cell.angle_gamma   90.00
#
_symmetry.space_group_name_H-M   'P 1'
#
loop_
_entity.id
_entity.type
_entity.pdbx_description
1 polymer ?
#
loop_
_entity_poly.entity_id
_entity_poly.type
_entity_poly.pdbx_seq_one_letter_code
_entity_poly.pdbx_strand_id
1 'polypeptide(L)'
;MMASLLGLAVFALVLSGPALAFVPTGGGTSTHFTITENALLQKVRETCEAVAKNNDYEFKPTGNSPEKIVQACLGPTATGDVSGAKFHSALQEIYIQHGLLDRDFVNSAPHHFNSEAFLEGKSLIIEGMAAIKANIRNENFQAARETLGKILHTLQDFYSHSNWVELGYTNPYLSLIRADLPIENMADMNTPTCSDCASGTCPDPILPAILEKQKLTSGYMGIFSNTKPSG
;
A
#
# COMPACT_ATOMS: atom_id res chain seq x y z
N MET A 1 -7.63 -13.59 -10.76
CA MET A 1 -6.15 -13.64 -10.98
C MET A 1 -5.48 -12.27 -11.01
N MET A 2 -6.09 -11.18 -11.50
CA MET A 2 -5.44 -9.85 -11.56
C MET A 2 -5.13 -9.21 -10.19
N ALA A 3 -5.95 -9.45 -9.16
CA ALA A 3 -5.71 -8.95 -7.80
C ALA A 3 -4.43 -9.53 -7.16
N SER A 4 -3.97 -10.69 -7.62
CA SER A 4 -2.80 -11.38 -7.07
C SER A 4 -1.47 -10.76 -7.53
N LEU A 5 -1.44 -10.14 -8.72
CA LEU A 5 -0.21 -9.60 -9.31
C LEU A 5 0.11 -8.18 -8.84
N LEU A 6 -0.93 -7.34 -8.65
CA LEU A 6 -0.75 -5.99 -8.10
C LEU A 6 -0.25 -6.06 -6.64
N GLY A 7 -0.78 -7.01 -5.87
CA GLY A 7 -0.31 -7.29 -4.51
C GLY A 7 1.14 -7.74 -4.47
N LEU A 8 1.57 -8.59 -5.43
CA LEU A 8 2.97 -9.02 -5.54
C LEU A 8 3.92 -7.89 -5.92
N ALA A 9 3.53 -6.98 -6.82
CA ALA A 9 4.37 -5.86 -7.25
C ALA A 9 4.56 -4.80 -6.15
N VAL A 10 3.46 -4.41 -5.46
CA VAL A 10 3.52 -3.50 -4.31
C VAL A 10 4.40 -4.10 -3.20
N PHE A 11 4.25 -5.40 -2.96
CA PHE A 11 5.00 -6.10 -1.92
C PHE A 11 6.50 -6.24 -2.22
N ALA A 12 6.89 -6.54 -3.46
CA ALA A 12 8.30 -6.59 -3.85
C ALA A 12 9.02 -5.23 -3.72
N LEU A 13 8.29 -4.13 -3.92
CA LEU A 13 8.82 -2.77 -3.75
C LEU A 13 8.96 -2.38 -2.27
N VAL A 14 8.04 -2.81 -1.42
CA VAL A 14 8.09 -2.58 0.04
C VAL A 14 9.28 -3.31 0.69
N LEU A 15 9.63 -4.51 0.23
CA LEU A 15 10.78 -5.29 0.74
C LEU A 15 12.17 -4.69 0.43
N SER A 16 12.26 -3.64 -0.38
CA SER A 16 13.55 -3.06 -0.79
C SER A 16 14.15 -2.03 0.19
N GLY A 17 13.42 -1.68 1.26
CA GLY A 17 13.88 -0.78 2.32
C GLY A 17 14.56 -1.51 3.49
N PRO A 18 15.36 -0.82 4.32
CA PRO A 18 15.88 -1.40 5.56
C PRO A 18 14.72 -1.80 6.48
N ALA A 19 14.72 -3.07 6.90
CA ALA A 19 13.77 -3.60 7.87
C ALA A 19 14.01 -2.93 9.23
N LEU A 20 13.16 -1.97 9.58
CA LEU A 20 13.05 -1.40 10.90
C LEU A 20 11.56 -1.36 11.24
N ALA A 21 11.13 -2.29 12.09
CA ALA A 21 9.79 -2.28 12.66
C ALA A 21 9.50 -0.92 13.31
N PHE A 22 8.26 -0.46 13.15
CA PHE A 22 7.71 0.74 13.80
C PHE A 22 8.36 2.05 13.35
N VAL A 23 8.26 2.32 12.04
CA VAL A 23 8.75 3.50 11.33
C VAL A 23 10.27 3.49 11.12
N PRO A 24 10.73 3.35 9.86
CA PRO A 24 11.99 3.95 9.48
C PRO A 24 11.79 5.46 9.62
N THR A 25 12.34 6.09 10.65
CA THR A 25 12.50 7.54 10.67
C THR A 25 13.08 7.93 9.32
N GLY A 26 12.31 8.72 8.55
CA GLY A 26 12.51 8.95 7.13
C GLY A 26 13.98 8.94 6.70
N GLY A 27 14.31 8.00 5.81
CA GLY A 27 15.67 7.82 5.31
C GLY A 27 15.81 6.81 4.17
N GLY A 28 14.72 6.16 3.74
CA GLY A 28 14.71 5.29 2.57
C GLY A 28 14.51 6.09 1.27
N THR A 29 15.00 5.56 0.15
CA THR A 29 14.78 6.10 -1.20
C THR A 29 13.35 5.90 -1.71
N SER A 30 12.55 5.08 -1.01
CA SER A 30 11.19 4.69 -1.39
C SER A 30 10.15 5.27 -0.42
N THR A 31 9.20 6.05 -0.92
CA THR A 31 8.04 6.57 -0.18
C THR A 31 6.79 5.84 -0.62
N HIS A 32 5.68 5.95 0.13
CA HIS A 32 4.40 5.38 -0.33
C HIS A 32 3.98 5.89 -1.72
N PHE A 33 4.34 7.14 -2.03
CA PHE A 33 4.18 7.72 -3.34
C PHE A 33 4.99 6.95 -4.41
N THR A 34 6.31 6.79 -4.23
CA THR A 34 7.16 6.21 -5.28
C THR A 34 6.90 4.72 -5.48
N ILE A 35 6.56 3.99 -4.42
CA ILE A 35 6.11 2.59 -4.50
C ILE A 35 4.83 2.50 -5.33
N THR A 36 3.85 3.36 -5.04
CA THR A 36 2.57 3.39 -5.76
C THR A 36 2.74 3.78 -7.21
N GLU A 37 3.54 4.81 -7.49
CA GLU A 37 3.86 5.24 -8.85
C GLU A 37 4.48 4.11 -9.67
N ASN A 38 5.52 3.46 -9.14
CA ASN A 38 6.19 2.36 -9.82
C ASN A 38 5.23 1.19 -10.10
N ALA A 39 4.45 0.77 -9.11
CA ALA A 39 3.50 -0.34 -9.26
C ALA A 39 2.39 -0.02 -10.28
N LEU A 40 1.85 1.21 -10.26
CA LEU A 40 0.81 1.61 -11.19
C LEU A 40 1.33 1.73 -12.61
N LEU A 41 2.49 2.35 -12.83
CA LEU A 41 3.08 2.47 -14.16
C LEU A 41 3.47 1.12 -14.73
N GLN A 42 3.98 0.19 -13.90
CA GLN A 42 4.18 -1.19 -14.31
C GLN A 42 2.86 -1.82 -14.76
N LYS A 43 1.78 -1.68 -13.98
CA LYS A 43 0.51 -2.28 -14.35
C LYS A 43 -0.11 -1.69 -15.62
N VAL A 44 0.07 -0.39 -15.81
CA VAL A 44 -0.36 0.30 -17.03
C VAL A 44 0.38 -0.27 -18.23
N ARG A 45 1.70 -0.48 -18.15
CA ARG A 45 2.48 -1.10 -19.24
C ARG A 45 1.98 -2.49 -19.59
N GLU A 46 1.81 -3.36 -18.61
CA GLU A 46 1.26 -4.71 -18.82
C GLU A 46 -0.11 -4.66 -19.52
N THR A 47 -0.96 -3.71 -19.12
CA THR A 47 -2.28 -3.52 -19.72
C THR A 47 -2.16 -3.02 -21.16
N CYS A 48 -1.28 -2.07 -21.41
CA CYS A 48 -1.04 -1.50 -22.74
C CYS A 48 -0.41 -2.51 -23.70
N GLU A 49 0.48 -3.37 -23.24
CA GLU A 49 1.02 -4.49 -24.02
C GLU A 49 -0.11 -5.45 -24.44
N ALA A 50 -1.02 -5.77 -23.52
CA ALA A 50 -2.18 -6.62 -23.82
C ALA A 50 -3.15 -5.95 -24.81
N VAL A 51 -3.42 -4.65 -24.65
CA VAL A 51 -4.26 -3.88 -25.58
C VAL A 51 -3.63 -3.83 -26.97
N ALA A 52 -2.33 -3.54 -27.06
CA ALA A 52 -1.61 -3.47 -28.33
C ALA A 52 -1.64 -4.81 -29.07
N LYS A 53 -1.36 -5.90 -28.35
CA LYS A 53 -1.45 -7.26 -28.88
C LYS A 53 -2.85 -7.59 -29.42
N ASN A 54 -3.91 -7.16 -28.73
CA ASN A 54 -5.29 -7.43 -29.15
C ASN A 54 -5.77 -6.57 -30.34
N ASN A 55 -5.04 -5.50 -30.67
CA ASN A 55 -5.37 -4.57 -31.75
C ASN A 55 -4.31 -4.56 -32.86
N ASP A 56 -3.48 -5.60 -32.93
CA ASP A 56 -2.48 -5.83 -33.97
C ASP A 56 -1.49 -4.67 -34.19
N TYR A 57 -1.08 -3.98 -33.12
CA TYR A 57 0.04 -3.04 -33.16
C TYR A 57 1.07 -3.31 -32.07
N GLU A 58 2.27 -2.74 -32.25
CA GLU A 58 3.38 -2.93 -31.33
C GLU A 58 3.38 -1.87 -30.23
N PHE A 59 3.45 -2.29 -28.96
CA PHE A 59 3.62 -1.37 -27.84
C PHE A 59 5.08 -0.95 -27.70
N LYS A 60 5.41 0.26 -28.18
CA LYS A 60 6.75 0.86 -28.12
C LYS A 60 6.72 2.26 -27.49
N PRO A 61 6.70 2.39 -26.16
CA PRO A 61 6.77 3.68 -25.49
C PRO A 61 8.13 4.35 -25.76
N THR A 62 8.10 5.63 -26.16
CA THR A 62 9.34 6.39 -26.45
C THR A 62 10.05 6.91 -25.20
N GLY A 63 9.63 6.48 -24.01
CA GLY A 63 10.13 6.96 -22.73
C GLY A 63 9.33 6.40 -21.56
N ASN A 64 9.77 6.73 -20.34
CA ASN A 64 9.17 6.19 -19.11
C ASN A 64 8.14 7.10 -18.45
N SER A 65 7.90 8.30 -19.00
CA SER A 65 6.89 9.19 -18.44
C SER A 65 5.48 8.62 -18.67
N PRO A 66 4.52 8.91 -17.77
CA PRO A 66 3.11 8.50 -17.93
C PRO A 66 2.54 8.84 -19.32
N GLU A 67 2.86 10.01 -19.83
CA GLU A 67 2.38 10.52 -21.13
C GLU A 67 2.95 9.70 -22.29
N LYS A 68 4.23 9.33 -22.24
CA LYS A 68 4.85 8.50 -23.29
C LYS A 68 4.29 7.08 -23.27
N ILE A 69 4.02 6.54 -22.08
CA ILE A 69 3.41 5.22 -21.91
C ILE A 69 1.99 5.21 -22.49
N VAL A 70 1.13 6.14 -22.08
CA VAL A 70 -0.27 6.16 -22.55
C VAL A 70 -0.36 6.49 -24.04
N GLN A 71 0.53 7.34 -24.57
CA GLN A 71 0.53 7.64 -26.01
C GLN A 71 0.83 6.38 -26.84
N ALA A 72 1.82 5.57 -26.42
CA ALA A 72 2.09 4.29 -27.08
C ALA A 72 0.95 3.28 -26.86
N CYS A 73 0.27 3.37 -25.71
CA CYS A 73 -0.89 2.55 -25.39
C CYS A 73 -2.09 2.82 -26.29
N LEU A 74 -2.30 4.05 -26.73
CA LEU A 74 -3.44 4.43 -27.56
C LEU A 74 -3.30 3.97 -29.02
N GLY A 75 -2.07 3.70 -29.47
CA GLY A 75 -1.79 3.23 -30.81
C GLY A 75 -1.96 4.29 -31.91
N PRO A 76 -1.77 3.91 -33.18
CA PRO A 76 -1.72 4.83 -34.31
C PRO A 76 -3.10 5.40 -34.73
N THR A 77 -4.19 4.79 -34.27
CA THR A 77 -5.57 5.12 -34.72
C THR A 77 -6.34 5.99 -33.73
N ALA A 78 -5.73 6.42 -32.62
CA ALA A 78 -6.43 7.17 -31.59
C ALA A 78 -6.84 8.56 -32.07
N THR A 79 -8.12 8.90 -31.86
CA THR A 79 -8.78 10.13 -32.33
C THR A 79 -8.50 11.37 -31.47
N GLY A 80 -7.73 11.24 -30.39
CA GLY A 80 -7.32 12.35 -29.50
C GLY A 80 -8.15 12.50 -28.22
N ASP A 81 -9.13 11.64 -27.97
CA ASP A 81 -10.05 11.74 -26.81
C ASP A 81 -9.37 11.47 -25.45
N VAL A 82 -8.22 10.80 -25.46
CA VAL A 82 -7.36 10.54 -24.29
C VAL A 82 -6.04 11.26 -24.50
N SER A 83 -5.80 12.32 -23.73
CA SER A 83 -4.53 13.05 -23.75
C SER A 83 -3.61 12.57 -22.63
N GLY A 84 -2.29 12.60 -22.88
CA GLY A 84 -1.29 12.30 -21.84
C GLY A 84 -1.47 13.14 -20.58
N ALA A 85 -1.91 14.39 -20.73
CA ALA A 85 -2.23 15.27 -19.61
C ALA A 85 -3.37 14.73 -18.73
N LYS A 86 -4.48 14.26 -19.33
CA LYS A 86 -5.59 13.67 -18.56
C LYS A 86 -5.16 12.40 -17.82
N PHE A 87 -4.32 11.58 -18.46
CA PHE A 87 -3.77 10.38 -17.82
C PHE A 87 -2.87 10.75 -16.64
N HIS A 88 -2.01 11.76 -16.80
CA HIS A 88 -1.19 12.29 -15.71
C HIS A 88 -2.06 12.79 -14.55
N SER A 89 -3.09 13.59 -14.83
CA SER A 89 -4.04 14.06 -13.80
C SER A 89 -4.72 12.90 -13.07
N ALA A 90 -5.13 11.85 -13.79
CA ALA A 90 -5.72 10.66 -13.17
C ALA A 90 -4.74 9.95 -12.21
N LEU A 91 -3.45 9.88 -12.54
CA LEU A 91 -2.44 9.35 -11.61
C LEU A 91 -2.27 10.25 -10.37
N GLN A 92 -2.26 11.57 -10.55
CA GLN A 92 -2.18 12.52 -9.44
C GLN A 92 -3.35 12.40 -8.46
N GLU A 93 -4.57 12.13 -8.95
CA GLU A 93 -5.74 11.88 -8.09
C GLU A 93 -5.54 10.67 -7.16
N ILE A 94 -4.72 9.69 -7.55
CA ILE A 94 -4.34 8.56 -6.69
C ILE A 94 -3.24 9.00 -5.73
N TYR A 95 -2.17 9.59 -6.26
CA TYR A 95 -0.96 9.88 -5.50
C TYR A 95 -1.16 10.89 -4.36
N ILE A 96 -1.95 11.93 -4.60
CA ILE A 96 -2.20 12.98 -3.61
C ILE A 96 -2.88 12.40 -2.35
N GLN A 97 -3.61 11.28 -2.48
CA GLN A 97 -4.31 10.66 -1.37
C GLN A 97 -3.39 10.11 -0.29
N HIS A 98 -2.12 9.80 -0.61
CA HIS A 98 -1.17 9.41 0.43
C HIS A 98 -1.02 10.52 1.47
N GLY A 99 -0.72 11.74 1.02
CA GLY A 99 -0.58 12.89 1.92
C GLY A 99 -1.91 13.38 2.51
N LEU A 100 -3.01 13.26 1.77
CA LEU A 100 -4.34 13.61 2.32
C LEU A 100 -4.76 12.62 3.40
N LEU A 101 -4.46 11.33 3.27
CA LEU A 101 -4.77 10.34 4.30
C LEU A 101 -3.99 10.62 5.57
N ASP A 102 -2.67 10.84 5.47
CA ASP A 102 -1.83 11.26 6.60
C ASP A 102 -2.38 12.50 7.31
N ARG A 103 -2.84 13.49 6.55
CA ARG A 103 -3.39 14.74 7.10
C ARG A 103 -4.76 14.54 7.76
N ASP A 104 -5.69 13.92 7.05
CA ASP A 104 -7.11 13.84 7.44
C ASP A 104 -7.35 12.76 8.49
N PHE A 105 -6.49 11.74 8.53
CA PHE A 105 -6.58 10.59 9.41
C PHE A 105 -5.36 10.45 10.33
N VAL A 106 -4.62 11.54 10.59
CA VAL A 106 -3.37 11.57 11.39
C VAL A 106 -3.43 10.81 12.73
N ASN A 107 -4.60 10.73 13.37
CA ASN A 107 -4.81 10.04 14.65
C ASN A 107 -5.62 8.73 14.52
N SER A 108 -5.81 8.23 13.32
CA SER A 108 -6.63 7.04 13.06
C SER A 108 -5.76 5.79 13.01
N ALA A 109 -5.70 5.08 14.14
CA ALA A 109 -4.97 3.82 14.23
C ALA A 109 -5.35 2.81 13.11
N PRO A 110 -6.63 2.61 12.74
CA PRO A 110 -7.00 1.72 11.64
C PRO A 110 -6.45 2.12 10.26
N HIS A 111 -6.45 3.42 9.92
CA HIS A 111 -5.96 3.88 8.61
C HIS A 111 -4.46 3.69 8.45
N HIS A 112 -3.74 3.67 9.57
CA HIS A 112 -2.29 3.56 9.62
C HIS A 112 -1.79 2.21 10.14
N PHE A 113 -2.68 1.23 10.35
CA PHE A 113 -2.36 -0.06 10.99
C PHE A 113 -1.60 0.05 12.32
N ASN A 114 -1.75 1.17 13.02
CA ASN A 114 -1.14 1.38 14.31
C ASN A 114 -1.97 0.70 15.40
N SER A 115 -1.36 0.56 16.57
CA SER A 115 -2.03 0.16 17.81
C SER A 115 -2.78 -1.18 17.73
N GLU A 116 -2.28 -2.10 16.90
CA GLU A 116 -2.86 -3.42 16.62
C GLU A 116 -4.31 -3.37 16.11
N ALA A 117 -4.73 -2.24 15.53
CA ALA A 117 -6.06 -2.06 14.91
C ALA A 117 -6.19 -2.78 13.56
N PHE A 118 -5.73 -4.04 13.49
CA PHE A 118 -5.62 -4.83 12.27
C PHE A 118 -6.97 -5.18 11.65
N LEU A 119 -7.96 -5.49 12.49
CA LEU A 119 -9.29 -5.89 12.02
C LEU A 119 -10.03 -4.69 11.40
N GLU A 120 -9.92 -3.53 12.04
CA GLU A 120 -10.49 -2.28 11.57
C GLU A 120 -9.77 -1.80 10.30
N GLY A 121 -8.44 -1.83 10.28
CA GLY A 121 -7.64 -1.51 9.09
C GLY A 121 -7.97 -2.43 7.90
N LYS A 122 -8.14 -3.72 8.15
CA LYS A 122 -8.66 -4.67 7.16
C LYS A 122 -10.06 -4.28 6.67
N SER A 123 -10.97 -3.89 7.57
CA SER A 123 -12.33 -3.47 7.18
C SER A 123 -12.29 -2.30 6.21
N LEU A 124 -11.47 -1.28 6.49
CA LEU A 124 -11.28 -0.12 5.61
C LEU A 124 -10.82 -0.52 4.21
N ILE A 125 -9.89 -1.47 4.10
CA ILE A 125 -9.42 -1.99 2.81
C ILE A 125 -10.55 -2.70 2.06
N ILE A 126 -11.27 -3.60 2.73
CA ILE A 126 -12.36 -4.38 2.11
C ILE A 126 -13.50 -3.48 1.64
N GLU A 127 -13.92 -2.54 2.48
CA GLU A 127 -14.95 -1.55 2.17
C GLU A 127 -14.52 -0.64 1.02
N GLY A 128 -13.28 -0.16 1.07
CA GLY A 128 -12.71 0.63 -0.02
C GLY A 128 -12.68 -0.15 -1.34
N MET A 129 -12.33 -1.44 -1.34
CA MET A 129 -12.34 -2.27 -2.55
C MET A 129 -13.75 -2.43 -3.13
N ALA A 130 -14.77 -2.52 -2.26
CA ALA A 130 -16.16 -2.52 -2.69
C ALA A 130 -16.57 -1.16 -3.27
N ALA A 131 -16.17 -0.06 -2.62
CA ALA A 131 -16.43 1.30 -3.08
C ALA A 131 -15.78 1.59 -4.44
N ILE A 132 -14.55 1.14 -4.68
CA ILE A 132 -13.90 1.26 -6.00
C ILE A 132 -14.75 0.59 -7.08
N LYS A 133 -15.20 -0.65 -6.85
CA LYS A 133 -16.04 -1.38 -7.81
C LYS A 133 -17.37 -0.67 -8.06
N ALA A 134 -17.99 -0.14 -7.01
CA ALA A 134 -19.24 0.62 -7.13
C ALA A 134 -19.04 1.92 -7.92
N ASN A 135 -17.99 2.68 -7.61
CA ASN A 135 -17.64 3.91 -8.32
C ASN A 135 -17.33 3.66 -9.81
N ILE A 136 -16.62 2.58 -10.14
CA ILE A 136 -16.37 2.18 -11.53
C ILE A 136 -17.69 1.87 -12.26
N ARG A 137 -18.62 1.14 -11.63
CA ARG A 137 -19.93 0.82 -12.23
C ARG A 137 -20.79 2.05 -12.48
N ASN A 138 -20.63 3.08 -11.66
CA ASN A 138 -21.32 4.36 -11.77
C ASN A 138 -20.53 5.38 -12.60
N GLU A 139 -19.46 4.96 -13.29
CA GLU A 139 -18.56 5.81 -14.09
C GLU A 139 -17.92 6.98 -13.30
N ASN A 140 -17.93 6.91 -11.97
CA ASN A 140 -17.25 7.86 -11.09
C ASN A 140 -15.78 7.46 -10.92
N PHE A 141 -15.02 7.58 -12.01
CA PHE A 141 -13.63 7.12 -12.04
C PHE A 141 -12.70 7.94 -11.14
N GLN A 142 -13.00 9.22 -10.90
CA GLN A 142 -12.24 10.04 -9.96
C GLN A 142 -12.38 9.48 -8.54
N ALA A 143 -13.61 9.28 -8.04
CA ALA A 143 -13.80 8.72 -6.71
C ALA A 143 -13.19 7.31 -6.57
N ALA A 144 -13.21 6.50 -7.63
CA ALA A 144 -12.51 5.21 -7.64
C ALA A 144 -10.99 5.37 -7.47
N ARG A 145 -10.36 6.32 -8.17
CA ARG A 145 -8.92 6.60 -8.07
C ARG A 145 -8.52 7.19 -6.71
N GLU A 146 -9.32 8.11 -6.19
CA GLU A 146 -9.10 8.68 -4.86
C GLU A 146 -9.22 7.58 -3.78
N THR A 147 -10.23 6.71 -3.88
CA THR A 147 -10.39 5.58 -2.96
C THR A 147 -9.24 4.58 -3.08
N LEU A 148 -8.75 4.33 -4.30
CA LEU A 148 -7.58 3.48 -4.53
C LEU A 148 -6.34 4.03 -3.83
N GLY A 149 -6.07 5.33 -3.95
CA GLY A 149 -4.93 5.96 -3.29
C GLY A 149 -4.97 5.81 -1.76
N LYS A 150 -6.14 5.99 -1.15
CA LYS A 150 -6.34 5.78 0.30
C LYS A 150 -6.06 4.34 0.72
N ILE A 151 -6.63 3.37 0.00
CA ILE A 151 -6.40 1.94 0.30
C ILE A 151 -4.93 1.57 0.12
N LEU A 152 -4.27 2.06 -0.93
CA LEU A 152 -2.86 1.79 -1.17
C LEU A 152 -1.98 2.36 -0.07
N HIS A 153 -2.29 3.54 0.45
CA HIS A 153 -1.62 4.10 1.61
C HIS A 153 -1.79 3.17 2.83
N THR A 154 -3.03 2.86 3.21
CA THR A 154 -3.33 1.97 4.36
C THR A 154 -2.69 0.58 4.21
N LEU A 155 -2.65 0.01 3.01
CA LEU A 155 -1.95 -1.26 2.75
C LEU A 155 -0.43 -1.15 2.93
N GLN A 156 0.17 -0.03 2.55
CA GLN A 156 1.62 0.17 2.72
C GLN A 156 1.96 0.40 4.20
N ASP A 157 1.12 1.13 4.92
CA ASP A 157 1.22 1.31 6.37
C ASP A 157 1.19 -0.01 7.14
N PHE A 158 0.42 -1.01 6.70
CA PHE A 158 0.50 -2.34 7.31
C PHE A 158 1.94 -2.88 7.28
N TYR A 159 2.63 -2.78 6.14
CA TYR A 159 3.96 -3.37 6.02
C TYR A 159 5.08 -2.52 6.62
N SER A 160 4.86 -1.21 6.81
CA SER A 160 5.83 -0.32 7.44
C SER A 160 5.63 -0.19 8.95
N HIS A 161 4.41 -0.40 9.46
CA HIS A 161 4.06 -0.21 10.87
C HIS A 161 3.78 -1.52 11.61
N SER A 162 3.71 -2.67 10.94
CA SER A 162 3.67 -4.00 11.58
C SER A 162 5.02 -4.69 11.58
N ASN A 163 5.12 -5.79 12.34
CA ASN A 163 6.28 -6.67 12.31
C ASN A 163 6.25 -7.74 11.20
N TRP A 164 5.43 -7.58 10.14
CA TRP A 164 5.23 -8.62 9.12
C TRP A 164 6.55 -9.11 8.49
N VAL A 165 7.46 -8.18 8.19
CA VAL A 165 8.75 -8.50 7.58
C VAL A 165 9.68 -9.14 8.62
N GLU A 166 9.67 -8.67 9.86
CA GLU A 166 10.46 -9.19 10.98
C GLU A 166 10.04 -10.61 11.39
N LEU A 167 8.79 -10.99 11.14
CA LEU A 167 8.33 -12.38 11.26
C LEU A 167 8.91 -13.31 10.18
N GLY A 168 9.62 -12.75 9.19
CA GLY A 168 10.23 -13.49 8.08
C GLY A 168 9.31 -13.67 6.88
N TYR A 169 8.15 -13.01 6.85
CA TYR A 169 7.22 -13.13 5.73
C TYR A 169 7.66 -12.32 4.52
N THR A 170 7.77 -13.01 3.39
CA THR A 170 8.17 -12.46 2.08
C THR A 170 7.07 -12.57 1.03
N ASN A 171 5.81 -12.77 1.45
CA ASN A 171 4.66 -12.75 0.56
C ASN A 171 3.61 -11.73 1.03
N PRO A 172 2.82 -11.16 0.10
CA PRO A 172 1.69 -10.30 0.46
C PRO A 172 0.72 -11.01 1.39
N TYR A 173 0.25 -10.32 2.43
CA TYR A 173 -0.70 -10.90 3.37
C TYR A 173 -2.12 -10.88 2.78
N LEU A 174 -2.52 -11.98 2.16
CA LEU A 174 -3.82 -12.10 1.47
C LEU A 174 -5.02 -11.83 2.38
N SER A 175 -4.89 -12.05 3.69
CA SER A 175 -5.96 -11.76 4.66
C SER A 175 -6.36 -10.29 4.70
N LEU A 176 -5.49 -9.36 4.30
CA LEU A 176 -5.82 -7.93 4.25
C LEU A 176 -6.83 -7.58 3.15
N ILE A 177 -6.84 -8.34 2.05
CA ILE A 177 -7.65 -8.05 0.86
C ILE A 177 -8.77 -9.07 0.61
N ARG A 178 -8.90 -10.06 1.50
CA ARG A 178 -9.91 -11.12 1.44
C ARG A 178 -10.77 -11.13 2.70
N ALA A 179 -12.05 -10.80 2.53
CA ALA A 179 -13.01 -10.75 3.63
C ALA A 179 -13.18 -12.13 4.30
N ASP A 180 -13.05 -13.21 3.54
CA ASP A 180 -13.23 -14.59 4.00
C ASP A 180 -12.05 -15.18 4.78
N LEU A 181 -10.88 -14.53 4.75
CA LEU A 181 -9.68 -15.02 5.44
C LEU A 181 -9.44 -14.27 6.75
N PRO A 182 -9.29 -14.94 7.91
CA PRO A 182 -9.04 -14.25 9.18
C PRO A 182 -7.64 -13.60 9.23
N ILE A 183 -7.48 -12.62 10.13
CA ILE A 183 -6.16 -12.22 10.65
C ILE A 183 -5.96 -13.00 11.94
N GLU A 184 -4.87 -13.76 12.01
CA GLU A 184 -4.62 -14.69 13.10
C GLU A 184 -3.37 -14.33 13.88
N ASN A 185 -3.23 -14.92 15.07
CA ASN A 185 -2.04 -14.83 15.92
C ASN A 185 -1.59 -13.40 16.26
N MET A 186 -2.54 -12.47 16.40
CA MET A 186 -2.24 -11.12 16.88
C MET A 186 -1.74 -11.17 18.34
N ALA A 187 -0.86 -10.24 18.70
CA ALA A 187 -0.58 -9.96 20.10
C ALA A 187 -1.83 -9.34 20.75
N ASP A 188 -2.08 -9.71 22.00
CA ASP A 188 -3.17 -9.11 22.77
C ASP A 188 -2.64 -7.90 23.56
N MET A 189 -3.58 -7.14 24.14
CA MET A 189 -3.29 -5.91 24.89
C MET A 189 -2.32 -6.13 26.07
N ASN A 190 -2.26 -7.33 26.63
CA ASN A 190 -1.42 -7.65 27.80
C ASN A 190 -0.11 -8.33 27.42
N THR A 191 0.12 -8.63 26.15
CA THR A 191 1.34 -9.24 25.64
C THR A 191 2.39 -8.16 25.39
N PRO A 192 3.51 -8.13 26.13
CA PRO A 192 4.63 -7.24 25.79
C PRO A 192 5.21 -7.64 24.43
N THR A 193 5.40 -6.64 23.57
CA THR A 193 5.82 -6.87 22.17
C THR A 193 7.20 -6.32 21.87
N CYS A 194 7.64 -5.31 22.63
CA CYS A 194 8.94 -4.70 22.46
C CYS A 194 9.75 -4.66 23.77
N SER A 195 10.99 -4.19 23.67
CA SER A 195 11.85 -3.86 24.80
C SER A 195 12.00 -2.35 24.94
N ASP A 196 12.02 -1.86 26.18
CA ASP A 196 12.21 -0.44 26.48
C ASP A 196 13.62 0.01 26.07
N CYS A 197 13.70 0.77 24.98
CA CYS A 197 14.96 1.30 24.48
C CYS A 197 15.39 2.49 25.36
N ALA A 198 16.14 2.26 26.43
CA ALA A 198 16.61 3.29 27.36
C ALA A 198 17.38 4.47 26.70
N SER A 199 18.02 4.24 25.54
CA SER A 199 18.72 5.24 24.74
C SER A 199 17.84 5.95 23.68
N GLY A 200 16.55 5.63 23.61
CA GLY A 200 15.62 6.11 22.57
C GLY A 200 15.70 5.33 21.26
N THR A 201 16.78 4.60 21.01
CA THR A 201 16.94 3.67 19.89
C THR A 201 17.63 2.40 20.38
N CYS A 202 17.14 1.23 19.93
CA CYS A 202 17.81 -0.04 20.15
C CYS A 202 17.74 -0.94 18.91
N PRO A 203 18.78 -1.74 18.63
CA PRO A 203 18.71 -2.77 17.61
C PRO A 203 17.70 -3.84 18.05
N ASP A 204 16.79 -4.21 17.15
CA ASP A 204 15.78 -5.24 17.34
C ASP A 204 14.83 -5.00 18.54
N PRO A 205 13.97 -3.95 18.46
CA PRO A 205 13.08 -3.62 19.56
C PRO A 205 12.03 -4.70 19.82
N ILE A 206 11.78 -5.65 18.90
CA ILE A 206 10.76 -6.71 19.07
C ILE A 206 11.31 -7.83 19.95
N LEU A 207 10.55 -8.25 20.97
CA LEU A 207 10.96 -9.33 21.85
C LEU A 207 11.10 -10.67 21.08
N PRO A 208 12.15 -11.48 21.34
CA PRO A 208 12.34 -12.78 20.67
C PRO A 208 11.12 -13.70 20.78
N ALA A 209 10.42 -13.68 21.92
CA ALA A 209 9.21 -14.47 22.13
C ALA A 209 8.06 -14.12 21.18
N ILE A 210 8.01 -12.90 20.63
CA ILE A 210 7.03 -12.50 19.60
C ILE A 210 7.38 -13.17 18.28
N LEU A 211 8.67 -13.14 17.89
CA LEU A 211 9.15 -13.74 16.65
C LEU A 211 9.04 -15.27 16.67
N GLU A 212 9.45 -15.90 17.78
CA GLU A 212 9.35 -17.35 17.99
C GLU A 212 7.90 -17.85 17.94
N LYS A 213 6.96 -17.09 18.54
CA LYS A 213 5.53 -17.42 18.51
C LYS A 213 4.82 -16.91 17.27
N GLN A 214 5.53 -16.28 16.34
CA GLN A 214 4.98 -15.70 15.11
C GLN A 214 3.83 -14.72 15.34
N LYS A 215 3.88 -13.96 16.44
CA LYS A 215 2.82 -13.04 16.84
C LYS A 215 2.87 -11.76 16.02
N LEU A 216 1.74 -11.40 15.42
CA LEU A 216 1.57 -10.14 14.68
C LEU A 216 1.32 -8.99 15.66
N THR A 217 2.10 -7.93 15.55
CA THR A 217 2.02 -6.69 16.34
C THR A 217 2.27 -5.48 15.46
N SER A 218 1.82 -4.29 15.87
CA SER A 218 2.11 -3.03 15.19
C SER A 218 2.55 -1.93 16.14
N GLY A 219 3.02 -0.83 15.56
CA GLY A 219 3.56 0.31 16.29
C GLY A 219 2.47 1.10 16.97
N TYR A 220 2.78 1.63 18.15
CA TYR A 220 1.88 2.48 18.91
C TYR A 220 2.24 3.93 18.70
N MET A 221 1.72 4.50 17.61
CA MET A 221 2.00 5.88 17.18
C MET A 221 0.77 6.77 17.39
N GLY A 222 0.99 7.89 18.05
CA GLY A 222 0.02 8.97 18.24
C GLY A 222 0.73 10.20 18.77
N ILE A 223 0.26 11.40 18.41
CA ILE A 223 0.89 12.67 18.80
C ILE A 223 0.95 12.83 20.34
N PHE A 224 0.09 12.10 21.09
CA PHE A 224 0.05 12.15 22.56
C PHE A 224 -0.10 10.79 23.31
N SER A 225 -0.32 9.65 22.62
CA SER A 225 -0.34 8.23 23.10
C SER A 225 -1.55 7.47 22.53
N ASN A 226 -1.34 6.25 22.01
CA ASN A 226 -2.42 5.28 21.72
C ASN A 226 -2.23 3.97 22.53
N THR A 227 -1.65 4.11 23.72
CA THR A 227 -1.05 3.15 24.67
C THR A 227 -1.16 1.63 24.43
N LYS A 228 -0.06 1.05 23.95
CA LYS A 228 0.50 -0.23 24.39
C LYS A 228 2.02 -0.12 24.36
N PRO A 229 2.61 0.25 25.48
CA PRO A 229 3.86 -0.42 25.85
C PRO A 229 4.01 -0.55 27.36
N SER A 230 4.73 -1.56 27.82
CA SER A 230 5.45 -1.50 29.10
C SER A 230 6.74 -2.30 29.00
N GLY A 231 7.43 -2.10 27.89
CA GLY A 231 8.44 -2.95 27.28
C GLY A 231 8.28 -2.74 25.79
#